data_AF-A0A1V9ZRC3-F1
#
_entry.id   AF-A0A1V9ZRC3-F1
#
_cell.length_a   1.000
_cell.length_b   1.000
_cell.length_c   1.000
_cell.angle_alpha   90.00
_cell.angle_beta   90.00
_cell.angle_gamma   90.00
#
_symmetry.space_group_name_H-M   'P 1'
#
loop_
_entity.id
_entity.type
_entity.pdbx_description
1 polymer ?
#
loop_
_entity_poly.entity_id
_entity_poly.type
_entity_poly.pdbx_seq_one_letter_code
_entity_poly.pdbx_strand_id
1 'polypeptide(L)'
;MMLPTARRAAPRLLKYTLPTASMLPSMHFHSSTPVLKRDFYEILGVSSGASKSEIKKKYYELAKKFHPDTNKEDPNAAKKFAEATEAWEVLGDDDKRQKYDTFGHAGVDPNGGGGDGFHGGFEDIFASMFGHQAGGRRSGRPQPQRGADVQVNCHISFMEAVNGTTRDLNLNTDVTCEPCDGSGAKPGTSKRKCKSCGGSGVEILQQGFFAVEQPCRRTTGFIIETPCTSCRGRGKVKKARTVEVKIPEGVDNGMNLRLAHQGEAGSKGAIAVIACDAYELCGPSGHLYVSISVASDPFFKRNKTDVHCEVPISVAQAILGGSVVVPTLTGQVEMTIPKGTQSGTTLKMRGKGIKELNSTRRGSQLVTMNVHIPDTLSARQKELMEEFAKEEEARGVAGESSCKSHTFSETVQKTVDRIKQFLKPDEPKKD
;
A
#
# COMPACT_ATOMS: atom_id res chain seq x y z
N MET A 1 61.70 22.42 -90.71
CA MET A 1 62.36 22.58 -89.39
C MET A 1 61.68 21.61 -88.43
N MET A 2 62.33 20.47 -88.17
CA MET A 2 62.94 20.12 -86.87
C MET A 2 61.88 19.96 -85.75
N LEU A 3 61.46 18.72 -85.43
CA LEU A 3 62.07 17.76 -84.47
C LEU A 3 61.25 17.74 -83.14
N PRO A 4 61.36 16.70 -82.28
CA PRO A 4 60.22 15.89 -81.84
C PRO A 4 60.07 15.78 -80.31
N THR A 5 59.23 14.83 -79.89
CA THR A 5 59.00 14.26 -78.55
C THR A 5 60.23 13.98 -77.66
N ALA A 6 60.13 14.23 -76.34
CA ALA A 6 60.84 13.53 -75.24
C ALA A 6 60.20 13.90 -73.87
N ARG A 7 59.63 12.98 -73.06
CA ARG A 7 60.21 12.07 -72.04
C ARG A 7 60.83 12.71 -70.77
N ARG A 8 60.19 12.41 -69.63
CA ARG A 8 60.65 12.11 -68.24
C ARG A 8 61.80 12.92 -67.61
N ALA A 9 61.57 13.39 -66.37
CA ALA A 9 62.44 13.12 -65.21
C ALA A 9 61.80 13.55 -63.88
N ALA A 10 61.99 12.74 -62.83
CA ALA A 10 61.76 13.09 -61.42
C ALA A 10 63.07 13.55 -60.75
N PRO A 11 63.04 14.35 -59.67
CA PRO A 11 64.16 14.46 -58.73
C PRO A 11 63.75 13.93 -57.35
N ARG A 12 64.35 12.84 -56.83
CA ARG A 12 65.62 12.72 -56.10
C ARG A 12 65.68 13.47 -54.75
N LEU A 13 65.58 12.65 -53.69
CA LEU A 13 65.91 12.93 -52.29
C LEU A 13 67.37 13.38 -52.13
N LEU A 14 67.60 14.36 -51.24
CA LEU A 14 68.90 14.68 -50.67
C LEU A 14 68.82 14.58 -49.14
N LYS A 15 69.62 13.66 -48.58
CA LYS A 15 69.97 13.60 -47.17
C LYS A 15 71.16 14.53 -46.95
N TYR A 16 71.14 15.36 -45.91
CA TYR A 16 72.35 15.90 -45.31
C TYR A 16 72.28 15.90 -43.78
N THR A 17 73.47 15.79 -43.22
CA THR A 17 73.93 15.33 -41.91
C THR A 17 73.76 16.32 -40.75
N LEU A 18 73.66 15.74 -39.54
CA LEU A 18 73.62 16.38 -38.21
C LEU A 18 74.92 17.12 -37.85
N PRO A 19 74.84 18.10 -36.93
CA PRO A 19 75.84 18.28 -35.89
C PRO A 19 75.25 18.17 -34.47
N THR A 20 76.14 17.79 -33.58
CA THR A 20 75.97 17.40 -32.17
C THR A 20 75.96 18.57 -31.19
N ALA A 21 75.06 18.46 -30.20
CA ALA A 21 75.18 18.78 -28.76
C ALA A 21 75.64 20.18 -28.28
N SER A 22 74.73 20.90 -27.60
CA SER A 22 74.99 21.48 -26.27
C SER A 22 73.70 21.84 -25.52
N MET A 23 73.45 21.08 -24.44
CA MET A 23 72.64 21.26 -23.22
C MET A 23 71.70 22.46 -23.05
N LEU A 24 70.41 22.18 -22.78
CA LEU A 24 69.50 22.92 -21.87
C LEU A 24 68.37 21.96 -21.38
N PRO A 25 67.73 22.21 -20.21
CA PRO A 25 67.28 21.18 -19.27
C PRO A 25 66.01 20.40 -19.69
N SER A 26 65.97 19.12 -19.30
CA SER A 26 64.80 18.26 -19.39
C SER A 26 63.66 18.80 -18.53
N MET A 27 62.76 19.56 -19.14
CA MET A 27 61.43 19.78 -18.57
C MET A 27 60.70 18.45 -18.53
N HIS A 28 60.62 17.87 -17.33
CA HIS A 28 59.73 16.76 -17.06
C HIS A 28 58.31 17.31 -17.14
N PHE A 29 57.62 17.05 -18.25
CA PHE A 29 56.17 17.13 -18.26
C PHE A 29 55.65 16.06 -17.30
N HIS A 30 55.28 16.47 -16.09
CA HIS A 30 54.40 15.67 -15.25
C HIS A 30 53.03 15.70 -15.92
N SER A 31 52.64 14.60 -16.55
CA SER A 31 51.22 14.37 -16.83
C SER A 31 50.54 14.27 -15.47
N SER A 32 49.75 15.26 -15.10
CA SER A 32 48.73 15.06 -14.07
C SER A 32 47.86 13.90 -14.56
N THR A 33 48.03 12.74 -13.94
CA THR A 33 47.15 11.59 -14.10
C THR A 33 45.71 12.08 -13.96
N PRO A 34 44.84 11.91 -14.98
CA PRO A 34 43.42 12.00 -14.70
C PRO A 34 43.15 10.93 -13.65
N VAL A 35 42.46 11.29 -12.57
CA VAL A 35 42.02 10.33 -11.56
C VAL A 35 41.03 9.40 -12.25
N LEU A 36 41.55 8.33 -12.86
CA LEU A 36 40.75 7.25 -13.40
C LEU A 36 40.01 6.63 -12.21
N LYS A 37 38.68 6.64 -12.25
CA LYS A 37 37.85 5.91 -11.28
C LYS A 37 38.37 4.46 -11.23
N ARG A 38 38.45 3.88 -10.03
CA ARG A 38 39.00 2.54 -9.83
C ARG A 38 38.05 1.51 -10.43
N ASP A 39 38.62 0.47 -11.04
CA ASP A 39 37.84 -0.59 -11.67
C ASP A 39 36.93 -1.29 -10.64
N PHE A 40 35.66 -1.51 -10.99
CA PHE A 40 34.69 -2.12 -10.09
C PHE A 40 35.06 -3.56 -9.66
N TYR A 41 35.75 -4.30 -10.53
CA TYR A 41 36.28 -5.63 -10.20
C TYR A 41 37.41 -5.56 -9.15
N GLU A 42 38.26 -4.54 -9.21
CA GLU A 42 39.32 -4.31 -8.23
C GLU A 42 38.77 -3.85 -6.88
N ILE A 43 37.71 -3.03 -6.88
CA ILE A 43 37.04 -2.56 -5.66
C ILE A 43 36.44 -3.75 -4.89
N LEU A 44 35.79 -4.68 -5.59
CA LEU A 44 35.21 -5.89 -4.99
C LEU A 44 36.25 -7.01 -4.75
N GLY A 45 37.46 -6.88 -5.29
CA GLY A 45 38.53 -7.86 -5.16
C GLY A 45 38.23 -9.17 -5.89
N VAL A 46 37.57 -9.09 -7.04
CA VAL A 46 37.18 -10.22 -7.89
C VAL A 46 37.85 -10.11 -9.26
N SER A 47 38.02 -11.24 -9.97
CA SER A 47 38.48 -11.20 -11.36
C SER A 47 37.36 -10.75 -12.31
N SER A 48 37.72 -10.18 -13.46
CA SER A 48 36.76 -9.77 -14.49
C SER A 48 35.87 -10.92 -15.01
N GLY A 49 36.35 -12.16 -14.92
CA GLY A 49 35.61 -13.38 -15.26
C GLY A 49 34.77 -13.98 -14.12
N ALA A 50 34.64 -13.31 -12.96
CA ALA A 50 33.94 -13.86 -11.80
C ALA A 50 32.45 -14.09 -12.06
N SER A 51 31.92 -15.14 -11.44
CA SER A 51 30.49 -15.48 -11.50
C SER A 51 29.66 -14.57 -10.59
N LYS A 52 28.37 -14.39 -10.92
CA LYS A 52 27.45 -13.53 -10.15
C LYS A 52 27.36 -13.90 -8.66
N SER A 53 27.48 -15.19 -8.35
CA SER A 53 27.49 -15.71 -6.97
C SER A 53 28.76 -15.32 -6.21
N GLU A 54 29.92 -15.28 -6.87
CA GLU A 54 31.20 -14.85 -6.29
C GLU A 54 31.22 -13.34 -6.03
N ILE A 55 30.72 -12.54 -6.99
CA ILE A 55 30.59 -11.08 -6.85
C ILE A 55 29.67 -10.76 -5.66
N LYS A 56 28.52 -11.45 -5.56
CA LYS A 56 27.58 -11.30 -4.44
C LYS A 56 28.24 -11.62 -3.11
N LYS A 57 28.95 -12.75 -3.02
CA LYS A 57 29.64 -13.18 -1.79
C LYS A 57 30.69 -12.16 -1.34
N LYS A 58 31.48 -11.62 -2.27
CA LYS A 58 32.51 -10.61 -1.97
C LYS A 58 31.94 -9.27 -1.57
N TYR A 59 30.84 -8.85 -2.19
CA TYR A 59 30.10 -7.66 -1.74
C TYR A 59 29.63 -7.82 -0.28
N TYR A 60 28.98 -8.93 0.09
CA TYR A 60 28.55 -9.14 1.48
C TYR A 60 29.71 -9.20 2.48
N GLU A 61 30.86 -9.78 2.09
CA GLU A 61 32.07 -9.78 2.92
C GLU A 61 32.61 -8.35 3.14
N LEU A 62 32.59 -7.49 2.14
CA LEU A 62 33.04 -6.09 2.22
C LEU A 62 32.02 -5.20 2.94
N ALA A 63 30.73 -5.36 2.66
CA ALA A 63 29.65 -4.63 3.30
C ALA A 63 29.61 -4.87 4.81
N LYS A 64 29.84 -6.12 5.25
CA LYS A 64 29.94 -6.45 6.68
C LYS A 64 31.19 -5.86 7.33
N LYS A 65 32.30 -5.77 6.59
CA LYS A 65 33.58 -5.22 7.08
C LYS A 65 33.58 -3.70 7.17
N PHE A 66 32.88 -3.00 6.28
CA PHE A 66 32.86 -1.54 6.19
C PHE A 66 31.50 -0.93 6.59
N HIS A 67 30.66 -1.69 7.30
CA HIS A 67 29.35 -1.21 7.73
C HIS A 67 29.49 0.02 8.66
N PRO A 68 28.73 1.11 8.43
CA PRO A 68 28.86 2.34 9.20
C PRO A 68 28.56 2.17 10.69
N ASP A 69 27.71 1.20 11.07
CA ASP A 69 27.46 0.90 12.50
C ASP A 69 28.61 0.18 13.20
N THR A 70 29.45 -0.56 12.48
CA THR A 70 30.55 -1.33 13.08
C THR A 70 31.83 -0.51 13.13
N ASN A 71 32.01 0.43 12.18
CA ASN A 71 33.19 1.29 12.07
C ASN A 71 32.79 2.78 12.13
N LYS A 72 32.30 3.23 13.29
CA LYS A 72 31.80 4.60 13.49
C LYS A 72 32.90 5.68 13.52
N GLU A 73 34.16 5.29 13.76
CA GLU A 73 35.28 6.23 13.96
C GLU A 73 36.17 6.43 12.72
N ASP A 74 35.99 5.63 11.66
CA ASP A 74 36.83 5.68 10.45
C ASP A 74 36.11 6.39 9.28
N PRO A 75 36.47 7.65 8.93
CA PRO A 75 35.85 8.37 7.80
C PRO A 75 36.16 7.74 6.43
N ASN A 76 37.17 6.87 6.34
CA ASN A 76 37.51 6.12 5.13
C ASN A 76 36.67 4.85 4.95
N ALA A 77 36.03 4.31 6.00
CA ALA A 77 35.17 3.14 5.90
C ALA A 77 33.89 3.46 5.10
N ALA A 78 33.31 4.64 5.33
CA ALA A 78 32.15 5.13 4.58
C ALA A 78 32.43 5.27 3.07
N LYS A 79 33.62 5.76 2.70
CA LYS A 79 34.03 5.89 1.29
C LYS A 79 34.19 4.53 0.60
N LYS A 80 34.86 3.58 1.26
CA LYS A 80 35.04 2.21 0.74
C LYS A 80 33.72 1.43 0.64
N PHE A 81 32.79 1.69 1.56
CA PHE A 81 31.45 1.12 1.53
C PHE A 81 30.62 1.66 0.36
N ALA A 82 30.71 2.97 0.10
CA ALA A 82 30.07 3.60 -1.04
C ALA A 82 30.61 3.04 -2.37
N GLU A 83 31.94 2.98 -2.52
CA GLU A 83 32.61 2.39 -3.69
C GLU A 83 32.21 0.93 -3.92
N ALA A 84 32.15 0.11 -2.85
CA ALA A 84 31.74 -1.29 -2.95
C ALA A 84 30.26 -1.47 -3.32
N THR A 85 29.41 -0.52 -2.94
CA THR A 85 27.98 -0.55 -3.28
C THR A 85 27.74 -0.14 -4.73
N GLU A 86 28.41 0.91 -5.19
CA GLU A 86 28.40 1.32 -6.61
C GLU A 86 28.90 0.18 -7.52
N ALA A 87 29.98 -0.50 -7.13
CA ALA A 87 30.49 -1.66 -7.85
C ALA A 87 29.49 -2.82 -7.92
N TRP A 88 28.72 -3.06 -6.84
CA TRP A 88 27.69 -4.10 -6.81
C TRP A 88 26.46 -3.75 -7.66
N GLU A 89 26.06 -2.48 -7.70
CA GLU A 89 24.93 -2.03 -8.52
C GLU A 89 25.21 -2.18 -10.02
N VAL A 90 26.47 -2.04 -10.43
CA VAL A 90 26.90 -2.21 -11.82
C VAL A 90 27.17 -3.69 -12.15
N LEU A 91 27.92 -4.40 -11.30
CA LEU A 91 28.35 -5.79 -11.58
C LEU A 91 27.31 -6.86 -11.18
N GLY A 92 26.31 -6.49 -10.36
CA GLY A 92 25.25 -7.38 -9.91
C GLY A 92 24.08 -7.52 -10.90
N ASP A 93 23.93 -6.56 -11.81
CA ASP A 93 22.96 -6.57 -12.91
C ASP A 93 23.64 -7.00 -14.21
N ASP A 94 23.06 -7.96 -14.92
CA ASP A 94 23.72 -8.57 -16.08
C ASP A 94 23.79 -7.59 -17.26
N ASP A 95 22.81 -6.69 -17.40
CA ASP A 95 22.77 -5.67 -18.47
C ASP A 95 23.74 -4.53 -18.19
N LYS A 96 23.88 -4.12 -16.92
CA LYS A 96 24.84 -3.06 -16.52
C LYS A 96 26.27 -3.58 -16.56
N ARG A 97 26.51 -4.83 -16.17
CA ARG A 97 27.81 -5.49 -16.28
C ARG A 97 28.27 -5.53 -17.73
N GLN A 98 27.39 -5.93 -18.65
CA GLN A 98 27.73 -5.98 -20.08
C GLN A 98 28.09 -4.59 -20.63
N LYS A 99 27.35 -3.54 -20.24
CA LYS A 99 27.65 -2.16 -20.63
C LYS A 99 28.98 -1.68 -20.06
N TYR A 100 29.29 -2.01 -18.81
CA TYR A 100 30.57 -1.70 -18.17
C TYR A 100 31.73 -2.43 -18.83
N ASP A 101 31.59 -3.73 -19.13
CA ASP A 101 32.62 -4.52 -19.79
C ASP A 101 32.90 -4.04 -21.23
N THR A 102 31.90 -3.43 -21.90
CA THR A 102 32.01 -2.94 -23.28
C THR A 102 32.54 -1.49 -23.37
N PHE A 103 32.10 -0.61 -22.47
CA PHE A 103 32.34 0.84 -22.56
C PHE A 103 33.05 1.44 -21.33
N GLY A 104 33.45 0.60 -20.36
CA GLY A 104 34.03 1.02 -19.09
C GLY A 104 33.08 1.88 -18.26
N HIS A 105 33.64 2.72 -17.39
CA HIS A 105 32.87 3.64 -16.54
C HIS A 105 31.96 4.60 -17.33
N ALA A 106 32.28 4.89 -18.60
CA ALA A 106 31.47 5.78 -19.44
C ALA A 106 30.12 5.17 -19.88
N GLY A 107 29.98 3.84 -19.89
CA GLY A 107 28.74 3.15 -20.29
C GLY A 107 27.69 3.03 -19.19
N VAL A 108 28.07 3.37 -17.95
CA VAL A 108 27.24 3.23 -16.75
C VAL A 108 27.18 4.52 -15.92
N ASP A 109 27.78 5.61 -16.42
CA ASP A 109 27.73 6.91 -15.76
C ASP A 109 26.33 7.54 -15.93
N PRO A 110 25.59 7.79 -14.84
CA PRO A 110 24.23 8.32 -14.91
C PRO A 110 24.14 9.74 -15.49
N ASN A 111 25.27 10.45 -15.63
CA ASN A 111 25.34 11.78 -16.25
C ASN A 111 25.72 11.76 -17.75
N GLY A 112 25.95 10.58 -18.33
CA GLY A 112 26.61 10.43 -19.62
C GLY A 112 25.85 9.62 -20.67
N GLY A 113 24.52 9.80 -20.82
CA GLY A 113 23.81 9.23 -21.99
C GLY A 113 22.35 8.93 -21.73
N GLY A 114 21.47 9.44 -22.60
CA GLY A 114 20.02 9.28 -22.48
C GLY A 114 19.55 7.82 -22.59
N GLY A 115 18.71 7.40 -21.64
CA GLY A 115 18.02 6.11 -21.66
C GLY A 115 17.26 5.88 -20.35
N ASP A 116 15.96 5.65 -20.49
CA ASP A 116 14.94 5.45 -19.47
C ASP A 116 15.26 4.38 -18.39
N GLY A 117 14.79 4.62 -17.16
CA GLY A 117 14.30 3.56 -16.28
C GLY A 117 15.15 3.08 -15.09
N PHE A 118 14.60 3.31 -13.90
CA PHE A 118 14.65 2.47 -12.68
C PHE A 118 15.69 2.74 -11.57
N HIS A 119 15.19 3.47 -10.55
CA HIS A 119 15.60 3.54 -9.13
C HIS A 119 16.99 4.11 -8.81
N GLY A 120 17.14 5.23 -8.08
CA GLY A 120 16.41 5.60 -6.87
C GLY A 120 17.11 4.99 -5.65
N GLY A 121 18.27 5.50 -5.29
CA GLY A 121 19.04 5.01 -4.14
C GLY A 121 20.30 5.84 -3.89
N PHE A 122 20.33 6.51 -2.74
CA PHE A 122 21.48 7.19 -2.13
C PHE A 122 22.00 8.53 -2.67
N GLU A 123 22.00 8.84 -3.97
CA GLU A 123 22.40 10.21 -4.40
C GLU A 123 21.30 11.27 -4.14
N ASP A 124 20.03 10.90 -4.27
CA ASP A 124 18.90 11.84 -4.11
C ASP A 124 18.68 12.32 -2.66
N ILE A 125 19.14 11.57 -1.66
CA ILE A 125 19.03 11.94 -0.24
C ILE A 125 20.19 12.84 0.19
N PHE A 126 21.38 12.68 -0.41
CA PHE A 126 22.51 13.58 -0.15
C PHE A 126 22.39 14.88 -0.97
N ALA A 127 21.81 14.81 -2.17
CA ALA A 127 21.47 15.97 -2.98
C ALA A 127 20.37 16.85 -2.36
N SER A 128 19.43 16.30 -1.59
CA SER A 128 18.39 17.11 -0.93
C SER A 128 18.94 17.93 0.26
N MET A 129 20.05 17.52 0.86
CA MET A 129 20.64 18.18 2.03
C MET A 129 21.71 19.22 1.66
N PHE A 130 22.35 19.10 0.49
CA PHE A 130 23.36 20.04 -0.03
C PHE A 130 22.94 20.82 -1.30
N GLY A 131 21.74 20.57 -1.84
CA GLY A 131 21.29 21.07 -3.14
C GLY A 131 20.53 22.40 -3.17
N HIS A 132 20.54 23.22 -2.11
CA HIS A 132 19.88 24.54 -2.14
C HIS A 132 20.69 25.62 -2.90
N GLN A 133 21.78 25.26 -3.57
CA GLN A 133 22.67 26.21 -4.26
C GLN A 133 23.04 25.83 -5.71
N ALA A 134 22.41 24.80 -6.30
CA ALA A 134 22.63 24.45 -7.71
C ALA A 134 21.28 24.43 -8.44
N GLY A 135 20.90 25.57 -9.00
CA GLY A 135 19.67 25.78 -9.76
C GLY A 135 19.57 24.86 -10.98
N GLY A 136 18.98 23.69 -10.79
CA GLY A 136 18.53 22.79 -11.85
C GLY A 136 17.08 23.08 -12.22
N ARG A 137 16.89 23.70 -13.38
CA ARG A 137 15.59 23.97 -14.03
C ARG A 137 14.81 22.67 -14.27
N ARG A 138 13.90 22.29 -13.38
CA ARG A 138 12.78 21.40 -13.74
C ARG A 138 11.68 22.27 -14.37
N SER A 139 11.70 22.37 -15.69
CA SER A 139 10.61 22.94 -16.49
C SER A 139 9.32 22.18 -16.16
N GLY A 140 8.50 22.74 -15.27
CA GLY A 140 7.20 22.20 -14.89
C GLY A 140 6.20 22.37 -16.03
N ARG A 141 6.31 21.54 -17.07
CA ARG A 141 5.28 21.46 -18.10
C ARG A 141 3.97 21.03 -17.41
N PRO A 142 2.82 21.71 -17.63
CA PRO A 142 1.55 21.32 -17.03
C PRO A 142 1.16 19.91 -17.48
N GLN A 143 1.48 18.92 -16.64
CA GLN A 143 1.11 17.53 -16.85
C GLN A 143 -0.40 17.36 -16.66
N PRO A 144 -1.05 16.43 -17.39
CA PRO A 144 -2.42 16.04 -17.10
C PRO A 144 -2.53 15.63 -15.63
N GLN A 145 -3.42 16.29 -14.87
CA GLN A 145 -3.64 15.90 -13.49
C GLN A 145 -4.73 14.84 -13.44
N ARG A 146 -4.41 13.75 -12.73
CA ARG A 146 -5.35 12.69 -12.40
C ARG A 146 -6.54 13.28 -11.65
N GLY A 147 -7.74 12.74 -11.90
CA GLY A 147 -8.94 13.11 -11.17
C GLY A 147 -8.85 12.73 -9.69
N ALA A 148 -9.58 13.45 -8.83
CA ALA A 148 -9.60 13.13 -7.42
C ALA A 148 -10.30 11.79 -7.16
N ASP A 149 -9.83 11.09 -6.14
CA ASP A 149 -10.48 9.87 -5.66
C ASP A 149 -11.74 10.24 -4.87
N VAL A 150 -12.81 9.46 -5.05
CA VAL A 150 -14.09 9.67 -4.38
C VAL A 150 -14.26 8.56 -3.36
N GLN A 151 -14.62 8.91 -2.12
CA GLN A 151 -14.94 7.94 -1.08
C GLN A 151 -16.43 8.03 -0.73
N VAL A 152 -17.12 6.89 -0.75
CA VAL A 152 -18.53 6.79 -0.36
C VAL A 152 -18.73 5.68 0.64
N ASN A 153 -19.57 5.93 1.63
CA ASN A 153 -19.96 4.93 2.61
C ASN A 153 -21.21 4.20 2.11
N CYS A 154 -21.14 2.88 2.02
CA CYS A 154 -22.27 2.03 1.72
C CYS A 154 -22.70 1.32 3.00
N HIS A 155 -23.94 1.56 3.43
CA HIS A 155 -24.55 0.85 4.55
C HIS A 155 -25.27 -0.39 4.04
N ILE A 156 -24.92 -1.54 4.58
CA ILE A 156 -25.54 -2.83 4.26
C ILE A 156 -25.94 -3.56 5.54
N SER A 157 -27.00 -4.35 5.46
CA SER A 157 -27.42 -5.20 6.58
C SER A 157 -26.47 -6.38 6.77
N PHE A 158 -26.49 -6.98 7.96
CA PHE A 158 -25.67 -8.16 8.24
C PHE A 158 -25.94 -9.32 7.26
N MET A 159 -27.22 -9.60 6.97
CA MET A 159 -27.60 -10.68 6.06
C MET A 159 -27.13 -10.43 4.62
N GLU A 160 -27.17 -9.17 4.16
CA GLU A 160 -26.65 -8.79 2.84
C GLU A 160 -25.13 -8.90 2.75
N ALA A 161 -24.42 -8.57 3.83
CA ALA A 161 -22.97 -8.75 3.90
C ALA A 161 -22.56 -10.23 3.87
N VAL A 162 -23.39 -11.11 4.44
CA VAL A 162 -23.16 -12.56 4.44
C VAL A 162 -23.43 -13.19 3.07
N ASN A 163 -24.55 -12.83 2.43
CA ASN A 163 -24.97 -13.45 1.16
C ASN A 163 -24.34 -12.78 -0.08
N GLY A 164 -23.79 -11.57 0.06
CA GLY A 164 -23.37 -10.74 -1.06
C GLY A 164 -24.57 -10.08 -1.73
N THR A 165 -24.40 -8.84 -2.18
CA THR A 165 -25.46 -8.08 -2.86
C THR A 165 -24.89 -7.15 -3.92
N THR A 166 -25.72 -6.80 -4.88
CA THR A 166 -25.46 -5.71 -5.82
C THR A 166 -26.18 -4.46 -5.32
N ARG A 167 -25.44 -3.36 -5.17
CA ARG A 167 -25.97 -2.07 -4.68
C ARG A 167 -25.68 -0.96 -5.68
N ASP A 168 -26.69 -0.18 -5.98
CA ASP A 168 -26.57 1.01 -6.83
C ASP A 168 -26.23 2.23 -5.97
N LEU A 169 -25.06 2.81 -6.21
CA LEU A 169 -24.61 4.01 -5.52
C LEU A 169 -24.82 5.24 -6.39
N ASN A 170 -25.56 6.22 -5.85
CA ASN A 170 -25.76 7.51 -6.50
C ASN A 170 -24.65 8.48 -6.08
N LEU A 171 -23.84 8.90 -7.04
CA LEU A 171 -22.68 9.75 -6.86
C LEU A 171 -22.84 11.06 -7.61
N ASN A 172 -22.52 12.17 -6.96
CA ASN A 172 -22.43 13.47 -7.62
C ASN A 172 -20.96 13.80 -7.86
N THR A 173 -20.46 13.43 -9.04
CA THR A 173 -19.04 13.60 -9.39
C THR A 173 -18.85 14.56 -10.55
N ASP A 174 -17.62 15.11 -10.63
CA ASP A 174 -17.20 15.91 -11.77
C ASP A 174 -16.94 14.98 -12.97
N VAL A 175 -17.74 15.20 -14.02
CA VAL A 175 -17.70 14.44 -15.27
C VAL A 175 -17.13 15.32 -16.37
N THR A 176 -16.37 14.73 -17.29
CA THR A 176 -15.93 15.41 -18.51
C THR A 176 -17.13 15.96 -19.26
N CYS A 177 -17.08 17.25 -19.57
CA CYS A 177 -18.19 17.91 -20.25
C CYS A 177 -18.29 17.41 -21.71
N GLU A 178 -19.30 16.59 -22.00
CA GLU A 178 -19.62 16.01 -23.33
C GLU A 178 -19.54 17.02 -24.50
N PRO A 179 -20.17 18.22 -24.46
CA PRO A 179 -20.13 19.11 -25.62
C PRO A 179 -18.77 19.76 -25.90
N CYS A 180 -17.79 19.65 -24.99
CA CYS A 180 -16.45 20.22 -25.21
C CYS A 180 -15.31 19.21 -25.02
N ASP A 181 -15.63 17.95 -24.72
CA ASP A 181 -14.68 16.88 -24.38
C ASP A 181 -13.57 17.33 -23.43
N GLY A 182 -13.91 18.11 -22.40
CA GLY A 182 -12.93 18.61 -21.43
C GLY A 182 -12.03 19.75 -21.92
N SER A 183 -12.20 20.24 -23.15
CA SER A 183 -11.48 21.41 -23.65
C SER A 183 -11.97 22.70 -22.98
N GLY A 184 -13.23 22.80 -22.58
CA GLY A 184 -13.79 24.04 -22.01
C GLY A 184 -14.03 25.14 -23.04
N ALA A 185 -13.63 24.96 -24.30
CA ALA A 185 -14.01 25.82 -25.42
C ALA A 185 -15.33 25.33 -26.05
N LYS A 186 -16.04 26.20 -26.75
CA LYS A 186 -17.23 25.82 -27.51
C LYS A 186 -16.81 24.79 -28.59
N PRO A 187 -17.63 23.75 -28.88
CA PRO A 187 -17.31 22.82 -29.94
C PRO A 187 -17.07 23.56 -31.27
N GLY A 188 -15.95 23.26 -31.92
CA GLY A 188 -15.47 23.94 -33.13
C GLY A 188 -14.52 25.12 -32.89
N THR A 189 -14.30 25.57 -31.65
CA THR A 189 -13.29 26.57 -31.32
C THR A 189 -12.15 25.97 -30.50
N SER A 190 -10.94 26.51 -30.69
CA SER A 190 -9.72 26.00 -30.05
C SER A 190 -9.17 26.99 -29.05
N LYS A 191 -8.36 26.48 -28.12
CA LYS A 191 -7.61 27.29 -27.17
C LYS A 191 -6.47 28.00 -27.90
N ARG A 192 -6.40 29.33 -27.82
CA ARG A 192 -5.24 30.08 -28.32
C ARG A 192 -4.15 30.13 -27.26
N LYS A 193 -2.88 29.92 -27.65
CA LYS A 193 -1.74 30.10 -26.74
C LYS A 193 -1.67 31.55 -26.30
N CYS A 194 -1.44 31.79 -25.01
CA CYS A 194 -1.24 33.14 -24.51
C CYS A 194 0.04 33.73 -25.12
N LYS A 195 -0.05 34.95 -25.66
CA LYS A 195 1.10 35.63 -26.27
C LYS A 195 2.19 36.01 -25.26
N SER A 196 1.83 36.22 -23.99
CA SER A 196 2.75 36.66 -22.93
C SER A 196 3.60 35.52 -22.36
N CYS A 197 3.03 34.31 -22.21
CA CYS A 197 3.75 33.15 -21.66
C CYS A 197 3.97 32.02 -22.68
N GLY A 198 3.53 32.17 -23.94
CA GLY A 198 3.73 31.17 -24.98
C GLY A 198 3.06 29.81 -24.74
N GLY A 199 2.15 29.70 -23.77
CA GLY A 199 1.53 28.43 -23.38
C GLY A 199 2.08 27.78 -22.12
N SER A 200 3.13 28.35 -21.49
CA SER A 200 3.74 27.79 -20.27
C SER A 200 2.92 28.06 -19.01
N GLY A 201 2.10 29.12 -19.00
CA GLY A 201 1.36 29.56 -17.80
C GLY A 201 2.24 30.28 -16.76
N VAL A 202 3.54 30.40 -17.02
CA VAL A 202 4.51 31.11 -16.18
C VAL A 202 5.32 32.09 -17.03
N GLU A 203 5.55 33.28 -16.50
CA GLU A 203 6.40 34.31 -17.09
C GLU A 203 7.71 34.35 -16.32
N ILE A 204 8.83 34.34 -17.04
CA ILE A 204 10.17 34.40 -16.45
C ILE A 204 10.59 35.88 -16.45
N LEU A 205 10.65 36.49 -15.28
CA LEU A 205 11.16 37.85 -15.12
C LEU A 205 12.67 37.77 -14.87
N GLN A 206 13.46 38.20 -15.85
CA GLN A 206 14.92 38.17 -15.77
C GLN A 206 15.43 39.55 -15.32
N GLN A 207 15.93 39.65 -14.09
CA GLN A 207 16.64 40.83 -13.58
C GLN A 207 18.12 40.46 -13.41
N GLY A 208 18.93 40.85 -14.39
CA GLY A 208 20.36 40.55 -14.40
C GLY A 208 20.63 39.03 -14.41
N PHE A 209 21.37 38.56 -13.41
CA PHE A 209 21.72 37.14 -13.25
C PHE A 209 20.66 36.32 -12.49
N PHE A 210 19.58 36.96 -12.02
CA PHE A 210 18.46 36.29 -11.37
C PHE A 210 17.26 36.17 -12.32
N ALA A 211 16.69 34.97 -12.42
CA ALA A 211 15.44 34.71 -13.12
C ALA A 211 14.39 34.27 -12.10
N VAL A 212 13.32 35.05 -11.95
CA VAL A 212 12.20 34.74 -11.06
C VAL A 212 11.03 34.27 -11.91
N GLU A 213 10.57 33.05 -11.68
CA GLU A 213 9.37 32.51 -12.32
C GLU A 213 8.14 33.04 -11.57
N GLN A 214 7.23 33.70 -12.29
CA GLN A 214 5.96 34.18 -11.75
C GLN A 214 4.79 33.57 -12.54
N PRO A 215 3.67 33.21 -11.90
CA PRO A 215 2.48 32.76 -12.62
C PRO A 215 2.01 33.87 -13.57
N CYS A 216 1.72 33.51 -14.82
CA CYS A 216 1.23 34.46 -15.83
C CYS A 216 -0.06 35.11 -15.35
N ARG A 217 -0.08 36.45 -15.28
CA ARG A 217 -1.21 37.21 -14.73
C ARG A 217 -2.49 37.08 -15.55
N ARG A 218 -2.37 36.69 -16.82
CA ARG A 218 -3.48 36.70 -17.79
C ARG A 218 -4.17 35.35 -17.93
N THR A 219 -3.43 34.24 -17.89
CA THR A 219 -3.97 32.88 -18.06
C THR A 219 -3.02 31.82 -17.52
N THR A 220 -3.51 30.60 -17.35
CA THR A 220 -2.70 29.40 -17.09
C THR A 220 -1.96 28.86 -18.32
N GLY A 221 -1.77 29.67 -19.37
CA GLY A 221 -1.07 29.32 -20.61
C GLY A 221 -1.93 29.47 -21.86
N PHE A 222 -3.23 29.23 -21.74
CA PHE A 222 -4.16 29.19 -22.86
C PHE A 222 -5.36 30.11 -22.62
N ILE A 223 -5.74 30.83 -23.67
CA ILE A 223 -6.90 31.71 -23.71
C ILE A 223 -8.04 30.95 -24.40
N ILE A 224 -9.17 30.83 -23.70
CA ILE A 224 -10.43 30.36 -24.26
C ILE A 224 -11.24 31.59 -24.66
N GLU A 225 -11.37 31.86 -25.95
CA GLU A 225 -12.14 33.02 -26.44
C GLU A 225 -13.64 32.84 -26.33
N THR A 226 -14.11 31.62 -26.61
CA THR A 226 -15.52 31.26 -26.54
C THR A 226 -15.66 30.12 -25.54
N PRO A 227 -15.93 30.44 -24.26
CA PRO A 227 -16.12 29.40 -23.26
C PRO A 227 -17.35 28.56 -23.61
N CYS A 228 -17.27 27.27 -23.31
CA CYS A 228 -18.40 26.37 -23.47
C CYS A 228 -19.55 26.79 -22.52
N THR A 229 -20.79 26.76 -23.01
CA THR A 229 -21.97 27.23 -22.28
C THR A 229 -22.33 26.34 -21.09
N SER A 230 -22.13 25.02 -21.21
CA SER A 230 -22.49 24.04 -20.18
C SER A 230 -21.48 23.99 -19.03
N CYS A 231 -20.17 24.04 -19.31
CA CYS A 231 -19.12 24.00 -18.28
C CYS A 231 -18.55 25.38 -17.90
N ARG A 232 -18.92 26.44 -18.62
CA ARG A 232 -18.43 27.82 -18.45
C ARG A 232 -16.91 27.92 -18.42
N GLY A 233 -16.25 27.19 -19.34
CA GLY A 233 -14.79 27.19 -19.45
C GLY A 233 -14.05 26.22 -18.51
N ARG A 234 -14.74 25.53 -17.59
CA ARG A 234 -14.10 24.60 -16.63
C ARG A 234 -13.73 23.23 -17.21
N GLY A 235 -14.35 22.83 -18.33
CA GLY A 235 -14.14 21.52 -18.95
C GLY A 235 -14.81 20.33 -18.21
N LYS A 236 -15.30 20.53 -16.99
CA LYS A 236 -16.03 19.53 -16.21
C LYS A 236 -17.41 20.04 -15.76
N VAL A 237 -18.35 19.12 -15.56
CA VAL A 237 -19.70 19.38 -15.07
C VAL A 237 -20.05 18.38 -13.98
N LYS A 238 -20.71 18.85 -12.91
CA LYS A 238 -21.28 17.97 -11.88
C LYS A 238 -22.48 17.24 -12.46
N LYS A 239 -22.43 15.92 -12.55
CA LYS A 239 -23.56 15.09 -12.94
C LYS A 239 -23.77 14.01 -11.87
N ALA A 240 -25.04 13.73 -11.57
CA ALA A 240 -25.40 12.55 -10.80
C ALA A 240 -25.17 11.30 -11.67
N ARG A 241 -24.47 10.32 -11.13
CA ARG A 241 -24.16 9.05 -11.77
C ARG A 241 -24.51 7.91 -10.82
N THR A 242 -25.18 6.90 -11.34
CA THR A 242 -25.43 5.66 -10.61
C THR A 242 -24.39 4.64 -11.00
N VAL A 243 -23.65 4.10 -10.03
CA VAL A 243 -22.64 3.06 -10.24
C VAL A 243 -23.11 1.80 -9.54
N GLU A 244 -23.30 0.72 -10.31
CA GLU A 244 -23.60 -0.60 -9.77
C GLU A 244 -22.34 -1.19 -9.13
N VAL A 245 -22.42 -1.49 -7.84
CA VAL A 245 -21.31 -2.06 -7.06
C VAL A 245 -21.66 -3.47 -6.63
N LYS A 246 -20.87 -4.44 -7.08
CA LYS A 246 -21.00 -5.85 -6.69
C LYS A 246 -20.22 -6.09 -5.41
N ILE A 247 -20.94 -6.25 -4.30
CA ILE A 247 -20.36 -6.53 -2.99
C ILE A 247 -20.25 -8.05 -2.83
N PRO A 248 -19.03 -8.60 -2.67
CA PRO A 248 -18.87 -10.03 -2.51
C PRO A 248 -19.48 -10.52 -1.19
N GLU A 249 -19.80 -11.80 -1.13
CA GLU A 249 -20.22 -12.45 0.10
C GLU A 249 -19.08 -12.51 1.13
N GLY A 250 -19.43 -12.38 2.42
CA GLY A 250 -18.47 -12.49 3.53
C GLY A 250 -17.69 -11.21 3.85
N VAL A 251 -18.09 -10.07 3.28
CA VAL A 251 -17.44 -8.77 3.53
C VAL A 251 -17.55 -8.36 4.99
N ASP A 252 -16.45 -7.85 5.56
CA ASP A 252 -16.38 -7.38 6.93
C ASP A 252 -16.67 -5.88 7.06
N ASN A 253 -16.98 -5.43 8.27
CA ASN A 253 -17.21 -4.02 8.56
C ASN A 253 -15.91 -3.21 8.41
N GLY A 254 -15.99 -2.06 7.72
CA GLY A 254 -14.84 -1.19 7.47
C GLY A 254 -13.96 -1.62 6.28
N MET A 255 -14.38 -2.61 5.49
CA MET A 255 -13.69 -2.94 4.24
C MET A 255 -13.89 -1.86 3.18
N ASN A 256 -12.82 -1.57 2.43
CA ASN A 256 -12.84 -0.62 1.32
C ASN A 256 -12.77 -1.37 -0.02
N LEU A 257 -13.83 -1.26 -0.82
CA LEU A 257 -13.85 -1.78 -2.18
C LEU A 257 -13.40 -0.68 -3.16
N ARG A 258 -12.37 -0.97 -3.96
CA ARG A 258 -11.84 -0.06 -4.97
C ARG A 258 -12.45 -0.35 -6.34
N LEU A 259 -13.08 0.64 -6.93
CA LEU A 259 -13.53 0.65 -8.31
C LEU A 259 -12.61 1.56 -9.12
N ALA A 260 -11.81 0.95 -10.00
CA ALA A 260 -10.86 1.67 -10.84
C ALA A 260 -11.59 2.61 -11.81
N HIS A 261 -11.02 3.78 -12.04
CA HIS A 261 -11.50 4.79 -13.00
C HIS A 261 -12.94 5.31 -12.82
N GLN A 262 -13.59 5.02 -11.69
CA GLN A 262 -14.95 5.47 -11.36
C GLN A 262 -14.99 6.70 -10.43
N GLY A 263 -13.84 7.34 -10.18
CA GLY A 263 -13.76 8.59 -9.41
C GLY A 263 -14.04 9.84 -10.27
N GLU A 264 -13.52 10.99 -9.86
CA GLU A 264 -13.71 12.22 -10.63
C GLU A 264 -12.93 12.19 -11.95
N ALA A 265 -13.44 12.90 -12.96
CA ALA A 265 -12.72 13.08 -14.21
C ALA A 265 -11.40 13.84 -13.97
N GLY A 266 -10.30 13.43 -14.60
CA GLY A 266 -9.04 14.19 -14.61
C GLY A 266 -9.17 15.50 -15.37
N SER A 267 -8.32 16.48 -15.04
CA SER A 267 -8.21 17.69 -15.86
C SER A 267 -7.28 17.40 -17.05
N LYS A 268 -7.67 17.79 -18.26
CA LYS A 268 -6.77 17.74 -19.41
C LYS A 268 -5.61 18.71 -19.16
N GLY A 269 -4.39 18.18 -19.17
CA GLY A 269 -3.18 18.98 -19.35
C GLY A 269 -3.27 19.71 -20.68
N ALA A 270 -2.66 20.89 -20.79
CA ALA A 270 -2.97 21.81 -21.87
C ALA A 270 -2.43 21.40 -23.27
N ILE A 271 -1.77 20.24 -23.38
CA ILE A 271 -1.20 19.69 -24.62
C ILE A 271 -1.43 18.18 -24.66
N ALA A 272 -2.61 17.76 -25.08
CA ALA A 272 -2.89 16.39 -25.52
C ALA A 272 -3.76 16.50 -26.78
N VAL A 273 -3.13 16.86 -27.90
CA VAL A 273 -3.78 16.89 -29.23
C VAL A 273 -2.96 16.10 -30.25
N ILE A 274 -1.91 15.40 -29.83
CA ILE A 274 -1.02 14.66 -30.74
C ILE A 274 -0.59 13.37 -30.06
N ALA A 275 -1.51 12.41 -29.96
CA ALA A 275 -1.26 10.96 -29.99
C ALA A 275 -2.53 10.21 -29.58
N CYS A 276 -2.81 9.18 -30.38
CA CYS A 276 -3.67 8.00 -30.28
C CYS A 276 -4.64 7.81 -29.09
N ASP A 277 -5.80 7.27 -29.46
CA ASP A 277 -6.81 6.57 -28.65
C ASP A 277 -7.49 7.37 -27.53
N ALA A 278 -8.83 7.37 -27.55
CA ALA A 278 -9.72 8.19 -26.73
C ALA A 278 -9.56 8.04 -25.19
N TYR A 279 -8.73 7.08 -24.73
CA TYR A 279 -8.41 6.85 -23.32
C TYR A 279 -7.17 7.64 -22.84
N GLU A 280 -6.28 8.12 -23.73
CA GLU A 280 -5.08 8.88 -23.36
C GLU A 280 -5.25 10.41 -23.44
N LEU A 281 -6.31 10.90 -24.09
CA LEU A 281 -6.56 12.34 -24.24
C LEU A 281 -7.10 13.05 -22.98
N CYS A 282 -7.58 12.30 -21.99
CA CYS A 282 -8.11 12.81 -20.72
C CYS A 282 -7.23 12.25 -19.59
N GLY A 283 -6.77 13.10 -18.66
CA GLY A 283 -6.05 12.62 -17.48
C GLY A 283 -6.86 11.50 -16.80
N PRO A 284 -6.22 10.42 -16.32
CA PRO A 284 -6.92 9.27 -15.80
C PRO A 284 -7.90 9.70 -14.70
N SER A 285 -9.12 9.17 -14.74
CA SER A 285 -10.08 9.41 -13.66
C SER A 285 -9.54 8.86 -12.35
N GLY A 286 -10.00 9.47 -11.26
CA GLY A 286 -9.77 8.96 -9.92
C GLY A 286 -10.39 7.57 -9.75
N HIS A 287 -10.20 7.00 -8.58
CA HIS A 287 -10.82 5.76 -8.13
C HIS A 287 -11.99 6.07 -7.20
N LEU A 288 -12.97 5.18 -7.20
CA LEU A 288 -14.05 5.21 -6.24
C LEU A 288 -13.74 4.18 -5.15
N TYR A 289 -13.62 4.65 -3.91
CA TYR A 289 -13.47 3.82 -2.73
C TYR A 289 -14.82 3.73 -2.03
N VAL A 290 -15.39 2.53 -2.02
CA VAL A 290 -16.62 2.24 -1.30
C VAL A 290 -16.26 1.64 0.05
N SER A 291 -16.41 2.44 1.10
CA SER A 291 -16.26 1.99 2.48
C SER A 291 -17.54 1.31 2.93
N ILE A 292 -17.44 0.05 3.32
CA ILE A 292 -18.59 -0.77 3.69
C ILE A 292 -18.82 -0.69 5.19
N SER A 293 -20.03 -0.28 5.58
CA SER A 293 -20.49 -0.28 6.96
C SER A 293 -21.60 -1.29 7.12
N VAL A 294 -21.36 -2.32 7.93
CA VAL A 294 -22.31 -3.41 8.18
C VAL A 294 -23.11 -3.10 9.43
N ALA A 295 -24.44 -3.09 9.31
CA ALA A 295 -25.33 -2.95 10.46
C ALA A 295 -25.27 -4.20 11.35
N SER A 296 -25.26 -4.01 12.67
CA SER A 296 -25.28 -5.09 13.65
C SER A 296 -26.64 -5.81 13.66
N ASP A 297 -26.61 -7.14 13.75
CA ASP A 297 -27.82 -7.95 13.91
C ASP A 297 -28.10 -8.27 15.40
N PRO A 298 -29.37 -8.30 15.86
CA PRO A 298 -29.69 -8.65 17.23
C PRO A 298 -29.39 -10.11 17.61
N PHE A 299 -29.52 -11.03 16.66
CA PHE A 299 -29.38 -12.47 16.90
C PHE A 299 -27.96 -12.97 16.59
N PHE A 300 -27.34 -12.42 15.55
CA PHE A 300 -26.04 -12.87 15.07
C PHE A 300 -24.93 -11.89 15.41
N LYS A 301 -23.96 -12.36 16.21
CA LYS A 301 -22.72 -11.63 16.51
C LYS A 301 -21.58 -12.23 15.69
N ARG A 302 -21.05 -11.46 14.75
CA ARG A 302 -19.90 -11.88 13.93
C ARG A 302 -18.60 -11.84 14.74
N ASN A 303 -17.85 -12.92 14.69
CA ASN A 303 -16.47 -12.98 15.18
C ASN A 303 -15.58 -13.56 14.07
N LYS A 304 -14.98 -12.67 13.27
CA LYS A 304 -14.22 -13.01 12.06
C LYS A 304 -15.10 -13.80 11.08
N THR A 305 -14.82 -15.10 10.89
CA THR A 305 -15.56 -16.02 10.02
C THR A 305 -16.61 -16.82 10.78
N ASP A 306 -16.50 -16.89 12.10
CA ASP A 306 -17.45 -17.58 12.97
C ASP A 306 -18.59 -16.64 13.37
N VAL A 307 -19.76 -17.22 13.63
CA VAL A 307 -20.95 -16.46 14.06
C VAL A 307 -21.42 -16.99 15.38
N HIS A 308 -21.61 -16.11 16.34
CA HIS A 308 -22.20 -16.43 17.63
C HIS A 308 -23.70 -16.14 17.61
N CYS A 309 -24.47 -17.10 18.11
CA CYS A 309 -25.89 -16.92 18.39
C CYS A 309 -26.20 -17.44 19.78
N GLU A 310 -27.07 -16.72 20.49
CA GLU A 310 -27.56 -17.11 21.80
C GLU A 310 -28.93 -17.75 21.61
N VAL A 311 -29.07 -19.00 22.04
CA VAL A 311 -30.33 -19.75 21.92
C VAL A 311 -30.87 -20.03 23.33
N PRO A 312 -32.06 -19.51 23.66
CA PRO A 312 -32.70 -19.81 24.94
C PRO A 312 -33.21 -21.25 24.93
N ILE A 313 -32.87 -22.00 25.98
CA ILE A 313 -33.35 -23.37 26.20
C ILE A 313 -34.07 -23.47 27.53
N SER A 314 -35.07 -24.36 27.61
CA SER A 314 -35.79 -24.59 28.86
C SER A 314 -34.97 -25.44 29.83
N VAL A 315 -35.25 -25.31 31.13
CA VAL A 315 -34.62 -26.14 32.19
C VAL A 315 -34.82 -27.63 31.91
N ALA A 316 -36.02 -28.04 31.49
CA ALA A 316 -36.32 -29.43 31.16
C ALA A 316 -35.46 -29.96 30.01
N GLN A 317 -35.28 -29.18 28.93
CA GLN A 317 -34.42 -29.55 27.80
C GLN A 317 -32.94 -29.61 28.18
N ALA A 318 -32.48 -28.72 29.06
CA ALA A 318 -31.10 -28.73 29.55
C ALA A 318 -30.78 -30.01 30.34
N ILE A 319 -31.73 -30.47 31.18
CA ILE A 319 -31.58 -31.68 32.00
C ILE A 319 -31.76 -32.95 31.16
N LEU A 320 -32.91 -33.08 30.49
CA LEU A 320 -33.31 -34.31 29.79
C LEU A 320 -32.61 -34.49 28.44
N GLY A 321 -32.03 -33.42 27.89
CA GLY A 321 -31.65 -33.33 26.48
C GLY A 321 -32.87 -33.15 25.58
N GLY A 322 -32.64 -32.97 24.29
CA GLY A 322 -33.72 -32.79 23.32
C GLY A 322 -33.21 -32.31 21.97
N SER A 323 -34.11 -31.84 21.12
CA SER A 323 -33.77 -31.12 19.89
C SER A 323 -34.27 -29.68 19.99
N VAL A 324 -33.49 -28.74 19.44
CA VAL A 324 -33.89 -27.33 19.31
C VAL A 324 -33.59 -26.87 17.90
N VAL A 325 -34.53 -26.12 17.33
CA VAL A 325 -34.38 -25.50 16.02
C VAL A 325 -33.54 -24.24 16.18
N VAL A 326 -32.36 -24.21 15.55
CA VAL A 326 -31.45 -23.08 15.60
C VAL A 326 -31.52 -22.30 14.28
N PRO A 327 -31.73 -20.97 14.31
CA PRO A 327 -31.64 -20.14 13.13
C PRO A 327 -30.18 -20.04 12.67
N THR A 328 -29.93 -20.35 11.41
CA THR A 328 -28.63 -20.21 10.76
C THR A 328 -28.71 -19.18 9.64
N LEU A 329 -27.56 -18.75 9.12
CA LEU A 329 -27.48 -17.76 8.04
C LEU A 329 -28.21 -18.19 6.74
N THR A 330 -28.36 -19.50 6.52
CA THR A 330 -28.97 -20.07 5.30
C THR A 330 -30.39 -20.61 5.51
N GLY A 331 -30.89 -20.62 6.75
CA GLY A 331 -32.17 -21.26 7.09
C GLY A 331 -32.18 -21.84 8.50
N GLN A 332 -33.12 -22.73 8.79
CA GLN A 332 -33.26 -23.37 10.11
C GLN A 332 -32.62 -24.76 10.09
N VAL A 333 -31.94 -25.12 11.18
CA VAL A 333 -31.32 -26.45 11.35
C VAL A 333 -31.68 -26.97 12.74
N GLU A 334 -32.13 -28.22 12.81
CA GLU A 334 -32.32 -28.92 14.08
C GLU A 334 -30.98 -29.33 14.67
N MET A 335 -30.76 -29.00 15.94
CA MET A 335 -29.57 -29.38 16.68
C MET A 335 -29.95 -30.16 17.93
N THR A 336 -29.26 -31.28 18.15
CA THR A 336 -29.44 -32.11 19.34
C THR A 336 -28.69 -31.54 20.54
N ILE A 337 -29.38 -31.39 21.66
CA ILE A 337 -28.83 -30.93 22.94
C ILE A 337 -28.47 -32.16 23.78
N PRO A 338 -27.21 -32.28 24.23
CA PRO A 338 -26.82 -33.35 25.13
C PRO A 338 -27.46 -33.18 26.52
N LYS A 339 -27.67 -34.29 27.22
CA LYS A 339 -28.22 -34.27 28.58
C LYS A 339 -27.24 -33.59 29.55
N GLY A 340 -27.77 -32.84 30.51
CA GLY A 340 -26.95 -32.12 31.50
C GLY A 340 -26.22 -30.90 30.92
N THR A 341 -26.76 -30.27 29.88
CA THR A 341 -26.18 -29.06 29.29
C THR A 341 -26.25 -27.90 30.29
N GLN A 342 -25.09 -27.29 30.58
CA GLN A 342 -25.01 -26.14 31.47
C GLN A 342 -25.27 -24.83 30.71
N SER A 343 -25.76 -23.80 31.40
CA SER A 343 -25.86 -22.46 30.80
C SER A 343 -24.47 -21.94 30.41
N GLY A 344 -24.39 -21.26 29.27
CA GLY A 344 -23.13 -20.80 28.67
C GLY A 344 -22.37 -21.86 27.86
N THR A 345 -22.82 -23.12 27.85
CA THR A 345 -22.22 -24.17 27.01
C THR A 345 -22.34 -23.77 25.54
N THR A 346 -21.21 -23.76 24.82
CA THR A 346 -21.17 -23.39 23.40
C THR A 346 -21.05 -24.63 22.53
N LEU A 347 -22.03 -24.88 21.68
CA LEU A 347 -22.02 -25.96 20.70
C LEU A 347 -21.61 -25.41 19.32
N LYS A 348 -20.73 -26.14 18.62
CA LYS A 348 -20.15 -25.68 17.35
C LYS A 348 -20.74 -26.43 16.16
N MET A 349 -21.43 -25.70 15.28
CA MET A 349 -21.89 -26.19 13.98
C MET A 349 -20.89 -25.82 12.89
N ARG A 350 -20.14 -26.82 12.39
CA ARG A 350 -19.12 -26.62 11.36
C ARG A 350 -19.76 -26.29 10.00
N GLY A 351 -19.16 -25.35 9.26
CA GLY A 351 -19.58 -25.00 7.90
C GLY A 351 -20.84 -24.12 7.79
N LYS A 352 -21.41 -23.69 8.92
CA LYS A 352 -22.59 -22.83 9.01
C LYS A 352 -22.27 -21.36 9.31
N GLY A 353 -20.99 -20.98 9.32
CA GLY A 353 -20.55 -19.59 9.49
C GLY A 353 -20.45 -18.80 8.19
N ILE A 354 -19.75 -17.67 8.27
CA ILE A 354 -19.54 -16.74 7.16
C ILE A 354 -18.45 -17.30 6.23
N LYS A 355 -18.60 -17.07 4.93
CA LYS A 355 -17.58 -17.42 3.94
C LYS A 355 -16.39 -16.46 4.04
N GLU A 356 -15.19 -17.00 3.97
CA GLU A 356 -13.97 -16.19 3.95
C GLU A 356 -13.78 -15.56 2.57
N LEU A 357 -13.34 -14.29 2.52
CA LEU A 357 -13.10 -13.61 1.25
C LEU A 357 -12.02 -14.35 0.43
N ASN A 358 -12.28 -14.53 -0.87
CA ASN A 358 -11.41 -15.23 -1.82
C ASN A 358 -11.16 -16.73 -1.52
N SER A 359 -11.88 -17.32 -0.57
CA SER A 359 -11.76 -18.73 -0.22
C SER A 359 -13.12 -19.42 -0.33
N THR A 360 -13.12 -20.74 -0.57
CA THR A 360 -14.35 -21.55 -0.51
C THR A 360 -14.67 -21.98 0.93
N ARG A 361 -13.76 -21.70 1.87
CA ARG A 361 -13.91 -22.08 3.28
C ARG A 361 -15.01 -21.25 3.95
N ARG A 362 -15.85 -21.93 4.72
CA ARG A 362 -16.82 -21.31 5.62
C ARG A 362 -16.40 -21.48 7.07
N GLY A 363 -16.66 -20.47 7.88
CA GLY A 363 -16.55 -20.56 9.33
C GLY A 363 -17.60 -21.48 9.94
N SER A 364 -17.69 -21.42 11.26
CA SER A 364 -18.65 -22.20 12.06
C SER A 364 -19.63 -21.28 12.77
N GLN A 365 -20.82 -21.81 13.06
CA GLN A 365 -21.76 -21.15 13.94
C GLN A 365 -21.57 -21.71 15.36
N LEU A 366 -21.36 -20.81 16.31
CA LEU A 366 -21.16 -21.08 17.73
C LEU A 366 -22.48 -20.73 18.43
N VAL A 367 -23.17 -21.76 18.89
CA VAL A 367 -24.46 -21.65 19.54
C VAL A 367 -24.24 -21.70 21.04
N THR A 368 -24.38 -20.56 21.71
CA THR A 368 -24.32 -20.49 23.17
C THR A 368 -25.70 -20.77 23.73
N MET A 369 -25.81 -21.81 24.54
CA MET A 369 -27.05 -22.17 25.20
C MET A 369 -27.26 -21.30 26.43
N ASN A 370 -28.39 -20.61 26.51
CA ASN A 370 -28.78 -19.87 27.70
C ASN A 370 -30.02 -20.52 28.31
N VAL A 371 -29.92 -21.01 29.55
CA VAL A 371 -31.06 -21.64 30.22
C VAL A 371 -32.00 -20.55 30.71
N HIS A 372 -33.19 -20.49 30.12
CA HIS A 372 -34.23 -19.54 30.52
C HIS A 372 -35.13 -20.16 31.60
N ILE A 373 -35.12 -19.58 32.79
CA ILE A 373 -35.97 -19.97 33.91
C ILE A 373 -37.26 -19.16 33.83
N PRO A 374 -38.45 -19.78 33.77
CA PRO A 374 -39.71 -19.04 33.70
C PRO A 374 -40.01 -18.34 35.03
N ASP A 375 -40.49 -17.08 34.97
CA ASP A 375 -40.84 -16.28 36.16
C ASP A 375 -42.11 -16.77 36.86
N THR A 376 -42.99 -17.46 36.13
CA THR A 376 -44.26 -17.96 36.65
C THR A 376 -44.41 -19.44 36.35
N LEU A 377 -44.89 -20.18 37.35
CA LEU A 377 -45.11 -21.62 37.29
C LEU A 377 -46.57 -21.92 37.62
N SER A 378 -47.16 -22.89 36.91
CA SER A 378 -48.45 -23.46 37.29
C SER A 378 -48.35 -24.26 38.60
N ALA A 379 -49.47 -24.45 39.31
CA ALA A 379 -49.50 -25.23 40.55
C ALA A 379 -48.87 -26.61 40.40
N ARG A 380 -49.22 -27.33 39.32
CA ARG A 380 -48.64 -28.65 39.00
C ARG A 380 -47.13 -28.58 38.72
N GLN A 381 -46.65 -27.57 38.01
CA GLN A 381 -45.21 -27.41 37.77
C GLN A 381 -44.45 -27.12 39.05
N LYS A 382 -45.05 -26.36 39.98
CA LYS A 382 -44.47 -26.08 41.29
C LYS A 382 -44.35 -27.35 42.13
N GLU A 383 -45.41 -28.16 42.21
CA GLU A 383 -45.39 -29.46 42.90
C GLU A 383 -44.28 -30.37 42.34
N LEU A 384 -44.19 -30.51 41.01
CA LEU A 384 -43.15 -31.32 40.37
C LEU A 384 -41.73 -30.80 40.65
N MET A 385 -41.55 -29.48 40.73
CA MET A 385 -40.25 -28.88 41.04
C MET A 385 -39.87 -29.07 42.51
N GLU A 386 -40.84 -29.03 43.43
CA GLU A 386 -40.64 -29.34 44.85
C GLU A 386 -40.28 -30.82 45.06
N GLU A 387 -40.91 -31.74 44.33
CA GLU A 387 -40.55 -33.16 44.32
C GLU A 387 -39.13 -33.37 43.77
N PHE A 388 -38.79 -32.73 42.65
CA PHE A 388 -37.46 -32.79 42.05
C PHE A 388 -36.38 -32.26 43.02
N ALA A 389 -36.65 -31.15 43.71
CA ALA A 389 -35.72 -30.58 44.69
C ALA A 389 -35.44 -31.55 45.86
N LYS A 390 -36.46 -32.25 46.37
CA LYS A 390 -36.28 -33.26 47.43
C LYS A 390 -35.39 -34.42 46.97
N GLU A 391 -35.56 -34.89 45.72
CA GLU A 391 -34.70 -35.94 45.15
C GLU A 391 -33.26 -35.45 44.94
N GLU A 392 -33.06 -34.22 44.49
CA GLU A 392 -31.73 -33.61 44.35
C GLU A 392 -31.02 -33.49 45.70
N GLU A 393 -31.72 -33.06 46.75
CA GLU A 393 -31.17 -32.98 48.11
C GLU A 393 -30.79 -34.37 48.63
N ALA A 394 -31.66 -35.37 48.46
CA ALA A 394 -31.37 -36.74 48.86
C ALA A 394 -30.13 -37.31 48.15
N ARG A 395 -29.99 -37.07 46.84
CA ARG A 395 -28.78 -37.45 46.07
C ARG A 395 -27.55 -36.65 46.45
N GLY A 396 -27.72 -35.38 46.83
CA GLY A 396 -26.65 -34.54 47.35
C GLY A 396 -26.06 -35.08 48.64
N VAL A 397 -26.91 -35.51 49.58
CA VAL A 397 -26.49 -36.15 50.83
C VAL A 397 -25.79 -37.50 50.56
N ALA A 398 -26.24 -38.25 49.54
CA ALA A 398 -25.61 -39.49 49.10
C ALA A 398 -24.25 -39.28 48.38
N GLY A 399 -23.90 -38.03 48.03
CA GLY A 399 -22.63 -37.70 47.37
C GLY A 399 -22.59 -38.00 45.85
N GLU A 400 -23.74 -38.27 45.23
CA GLU A 400 -23.84 -38.67 43.83
C GLU A 400 -24.13 -37.49 42.87
N SER A 401 -24.38 -36.29 43.40
CA SER A 401 -24.72 -35.10 42.60
C SER A 401 -23.51 -34.22 42.28
N SER A 402 -23.49 -33.65 41.07
CA SER A 402 -22.50 -32.64 40.66
C SER A 402 -22.73 -31.28 41.31
N CYS A 403 -23.97 -31.01 41.74
CA CYS A 403 -24.34 -29.83 42.50
C CYS A 403 -23.93 -30.03 43.96
N LYS A 404 -22.72 -29.60 44.30
CA LYS A 404 -22.20 -29.60 45.67
C LYS A 404 -22.94 -28.54 46.53
N SER A 405 -24.21 -28.79 46.84
CA SER A 405 -25.08 -27.94 47.65
C SER A 405 -24.46 -27.59 49.00
N HIS A 406 -23.74 -28.53 49.62
CA HIS A 406 -23.04 -28.31 50.90
C HIS A 406 -21.81 -27.40 50.79
N THR A 407 -21.22 -27.24 49.59
CA THR A 407 -20.05 -26.36 49.46
C THR A 407 -20.42 -24.90 49.27
N PHE A 408 -21.59 -24.51 48.76
CA PHE A 408 -21.85 -23.08 48.50
C PHE A 408 -21.95 -22.27 49.80
N SER A 409 -22.77 -22.72 50.75
CA SER A 409 -22.87 -22.08 52.07
C SER A 409 -21.56 -22.12 52.85
N GLU A 410 -20.87 -23.27 52.84
CA GLU A 410 -19.57 -23.40 53.49
C GLU A 410 -18.46 -22.60 52.80
N THR A 411 -18.40 -22.55 51.48
CA THR A 411 -17.39 -21.74 50.76
C THR A 411 -17.69 -20.27 50.91
N VAL A 412 -18.96 -19.84 50.88
CA VAL A 412 -19.35 -18.46 51.19
C VAL A 412 -18.96 -18.13 52.63
N GLN A 413 -19.27 -18.97 53.62
CA GLN A 413 -18.84 -18.76 55.01
C GLN A 413 -17.32 -18.73 55.15
N LYS A 414 -16.59 -19.70 54.58
CA LYS A 414 -15.12 -19.74 54.55
C LYS A 414 -14.51 -18.53 53.84
N THR A 415 -15.22 -17.92 52.89
CA THR A 415 -14.76 -16.72 52.17
C THR A 415 -15.04 -15.47 53.00
N VAL A 416 -16.22 -15.37 53.61
CA VAL A 416 -16.59 -14.31 54.55
C VAL A 416 -15.67 -14.32 55.77
N ASP A 417 -15.34 -15.49 56.31
CA ASP A 417 -14.43 -15.64 57.46
C ASP A 417 -13.00 -15.27 57.09
N ARG A 418 -12.55 -15.58 55.86
CA ARG A 418 -11.28 -15.07 55.32
C ARG A 418 -11.25 -13.55 55.23
N ILE A 419 -12.32 -12.95 54.69
CA ILE A 419 -12.44 -11.49 54.59
C ILE A 419 -12.44 -10.84 55.98
N LYS A 420 -13.15 -11.43 56.94
CA LYS A 420 -13.16 -10.97 58.34
C LYS A 420 -11.79 -11.10 59.01
N GLN A 421 -11.03 -12.16 58.73
CA GLN A 421 -9.65 -12.30 59.20
C GLN A 421 -8.74 -11.22 58.61
N PHE A 422 -8.89 -10.90 57.33
CA PHE A 422 -8.14 -9.83 56.67
C PHE A 422 -8.47 -8.42 57.17
N LEU A 423 -9.70 -8.20 57.65
CA LEU A 423 -10.17 -6.90 58.14
C LEU A 423 -9.92 -6.68 59.65
N LYS A 424 -9.42 -7.68 60.39
CA LYS A 424 -9.02 -7.47 61.79
C LYS A 424 -7.73 -6.64 61.80
N PRO A 425 -7.74 -5.41 62.34
CA PRO A 425 -6.52 -4.61 62.48
C PRO A 425 -5.56 -5.34 63.43
N ASP A 426 -4.28 -5.40 63.07
CA ASP A 426 -3.23 -5.94 63.93
C ASP A 426 -3.29 -5.20 65.28
N GLU A 427 -3.80 -5.88 66.32
CA GLU A 427 -3.69 -5.34 67.68
C GLU A 427 -2.20 -5.20 68.00
N PRO A 428 -1.74 -3.99 68.39
CA PRO A 428 -0.35 -3.79 68.71
C PRO A 428 -0.01 -4.70 69.90
N LYS A 429 0.92 -5.63 69.68
CA LYS A 429 1.54 -6.42 70.74
C LYS A 429 2.06 -5.43 71.79
N LYS A 430 1.45 -5.41 72.97
CA LYS A 430 2.01 -4.74 74.14
C LYS A 430 3.17 -5.60 74.62
N ASP A 431 4.38 -5.08 74.43
CA ASP A 431 5.62 -5.57 75.04
C ASP A 431 5.59 -5.45 76.57
#